data_AF-A0A972U5K6-F1
#
_entry.id   AF-A0A972U5K6-F1
#
_cell.length_a   1.000
_cell.length_b   1.000
_cell.length_c   1.000
_cell.angle_alpha   90.00
_cell.angle_beta   90.00
_cell.angle_gamma   90.00
#
_symmetry.space_group_name_H-M   'P 1'
#
loop_
_entity.id
_entity.type
_entity.pdbx_description
1 polymer ?
#
loop_
_entity_poly.entity_id
_entity_poly.type
_entity_poly.pdbx_seq_one_letter_code
_entity_poly.pdbx_strand_id
1 'polypeptide(L)'
;MHVIAYNLVRGLMQQAAALYDVDLTRLSFKGSVDTRQWTDTFNASHSQPREQQRLFNQLLQIIADDTVPYRPERSEPRVRKRRPKNYRFMTRPRHQNAPGESS
;
A
#
# COMPACT_ATOMS: atom_id res chain seq x y z
N MET A 1 -15.61 -11.27 8.66
CA MET A 1 -15.22 -11.77 7.32
C MET A 1 -14.29 -10.80 6.54
N HIS A 2 -13.38 -10.06 7.20
CA HIS A 2 -12.41 -9.18 6.52
C HIS A 2 -10.94 -9.58 6.73
N VAL A 3 -10.66 -10.35 7.79
CA VAL A 3 -9.30 -10.77 8.16
C VAL A 3 -8.69 -11.69 7.11
N ILE A 4 -9.48 -12.61 6.54
CA ILE A 4 -9.01 -13.54 5.49
C ILE A 4 -8.58 -12.76 4.25
N ALA A 5 -9.45 -11.91 3.72
CA ALA A 5 -9.13 -11.10 2.54
C ALA A 5 -7.92 -10.17 2.78
N TYR A 6 -7.80 -9.59 3.98
CA TYR A 6 -6.64 -8.78 4.35
C TYR A 6 -5.36 -9.61 4.35
N ASN A 7 -5.36 -10.78 5.01
CA ASN A 7 -4.20 -11.65 5.09
C ASN A 7 -3.78 -12.18 3.71
N LEU A 8 -4.75 -12.48 2.82
CA LEU A 8 -4.46 -12.88 1.45
C LEU A 8 -3.74 -11.78 0.66
N VAL A 9 -4.21 -10.54 0.75
CA VAL A 9 -3.54 -9.41 0.10
C VAL A 9 -2.13 -9.20 0.69
N ARG A 10 -1.97 -9.31 2.02
CA ARG A 10 -0.65 -9.20 2.65
C ARG A 10 0.29 -10.33 2.26
N GLY A 11 -0.22 -11.54 2.10
CA GLY A 11 0.53 -12.68 1.59
C GLY A 11 1.02 -12.47 0.15
N LEU A 12 0.16 -11.95 -0.73
CA LEU A 12 0.55 -11.59 -2.10
C LEU A 12 1.64 -10.52 -2.13
N MET A 13 1.50 -9.48 -1.30
CA MET A 13 2.54 -8.45 -1.15
C MET A 13 3.86 -9.04 -0.65
N GLN A 14 3.81 -9.95 0.34
CA GLN A 14 5.00 -10.63 0.85
C GLN A 14 5.68 -11.49 -0.22
N GLN A 15 4.90 -12.21 -1.02
CA GLN A 15 5.44 -13.04 -2.10
C GLN A 15 6.09 -12.19 -3.19
N ALA A 16 5.45 -11.08 -3.58
CA ALA A 16 6.03 -10.14 -4.54
C ALA A 16 7.33 -9.51 -4.01
N ALA A 17 7.32 -9.07 -2.74
CA ALA A 17 8.50 -8.51 -2.06
C ALA A 17 9.67 -9.51 -2.04
N ALA A 18 9.40 -10.77 -1.70
CA ALA A 18 10.43 -11.81 -1.66
C ALA A 18 10.96 -12.21 -3.04
N LEU A 19 10.09 -12.21 -4.07
CA LEU A 19 10.47 -12.61 -5.42
C LEU A 19 11.29 -11.54 -6.16
N TYR A 20 10.96 -10.26 -5.94
CA TYR A 20 11.56 -9.13 -6.66
C TYR A 20 12.51 -8.28 -5.79
N ASP A 21 12.81 -8.72 -4.57
CA ASP A 21 13.70 -8.03 -3.60
C ASP A 21 13.29 -6.57 -3.32
N VAL A 22 11.98 -6.37 -3.07
CA VAL A 22 11.39 -5.05 -2.79
C VAL A 22 11.00 -4.94 -1.32
N ASP A 23 11.19 -3.76 -0.73
CA ASP A 23 10.74 -3.47 0.64
C ASP A 23 9.21 -3.58 0.77
N LEU A 24 8.75 -4.57 1.54
CA LEU A 24 7.34 -4.84 1.81
C LEU A 24 6.58 -3.61 2.37
N THR A 25 7.26 -2.75 3.12
CA THR A 25 6.63 -1.55 3.72
C THR A 25 6.33 -0.47 2.68
N ARG A 26 7.01 -0.53 1.54
CA ARG A 26 6.87 0.40 0.42
C ARG A 26 5.81 -0.04 -0.58
N LEU A 27 5.37 -1.30 -0.56
CA LEU A 27 4.33 -1.78 -1.47
C LEU A 27 2.96 -1.14 -1.19
N SER A 28 2.27 -0.75 -2.26
CA SER A 28 0.92 -0.17 -2.21
C SER A 28 -0.12 -1.24 -1.90
N PHE A 29 -0.70 -1.17 -0.69
CA PHE A 29 -1.82 -2.05 -0.32
C PHE A 29 -3.05 -1.80 -1.21
N LYS A 30 -3.33 -0.54 -1.55
CA LYS A 30 -4.47 -0.19 -2.40
C LYS A 30 -4.32 -0.77 -3.81
N GLY A 31 -3.14 -0.63 -4.42
CA GLY A 31 -2.88 -1.22 -5.73
C GLY A 31 -2.95 -2.74 -5.70
N SER A 32 -2.42 -3.36 -4.65
CA SER A 32 -2.54 -4.81 -4.43
C SER A 32 -4.00 -5.27 -4.37
N VAL A 33 -4.91 -4.48 -3.80
CA VAL A 33 -6.35 -4.78 -3.80
C VAL A 33 -6.99 -4.60 -5.18
N ASP A 34 -6.54 -3.61 -5.96
CA ASP A 34 -7.09 -3.30 -7.27
C ASP A 34 -6.79 -4.39 -8.31
N THR A 35 -5.73 -5.16 -8.09
CA THR A 35 -5.41 -6.35 -8.91
C THR A 35 -6.54 -7.40 -8.94
N ARG A 36 -7.55 -7.30 -8.06
CA ARG A 36 -8.77 -8.12 -8.15
C ARG A 36 -9.48 -7.99 -9.49
N GLN A 37 -9.32 -6.89 -10.23
CA GLN A 37 -9.88 -6.76 -11.58
C GLN A 37 -9.35 -7.83 -12.56
N TRP A 38 -8.23 -8.49 -12.23
CA TRP A 38 -7.63 -9.57 -13.00
C TRP A 38 -8.24 -10.95 -12.72
N THR A 39 -9.24 -11.07 -11.84
CA THR A 39 -9.87 -12.38 -11.57
C THR A 39 -10.49 -12.99 -12.81
N ASP A 40 -11.08 -12.17 -13.69
CA ASP A 40 -11.75 -12.68 -14.89
C ASP A 40 -10.75 -13.24 -15.92
N THR A 41 -9.58 -12.58 -16.06
CA THR A 41 -8.50 -13.07 -16.93
C THR A 41 -7.89 -14.36 -16.38
N PHE A 42 -7.74 -14.45 -15.05
CA PHE A 42 -7.34 -15.69 -14.40
C PHE A 42 -8.32 -16.84 -14.63
N ASN A 43 -9.62 -16.58 -14.46
CA ASN A 43 -10.67 -17.58 -14.64
C ASN A 43 -10.74 -18.09 -16.08
N ALA A 44 -10.56 -17.20 -17.06
CA ALA A 44 -10.50 -17.57 -18.48
C ALA A 44 -9.32 -18.51 -18.82
N SER A 45 -8.21 -18.39 -18.08
CA SER A 45 -7.00 -19.21 -18.27
C SER A 45 -7.00 -20.53 -17.46
N HIS A 46 -8.09 -20.87 -16.76
CA HIS A 46 -8.12 -22.00 -15.81
C HIS A 46 -7.71 -23.35 -16.42
N SER A 47 -8.02 -23.58 -17.70
CA SER A 47 -7.66 -24.84 -18.39
C SER A 47 -6.20 -24.88 -18.88
N GLN A 48 -5.40 -23.84 -18.65
CA GLN A 48 -4.04 -23.68 -19.16
C GLN A 48 -3.05 -23.37 -18.02
N PRO A 49 -2.52 -24.40 -17.33
CA PRO A 49 -1.68 -24.21 -16.13
C PRO A 49 -0.44 -23.33 -16.35
N ARG A 50 0.20 -23.45 -17.53
CA ARG A 50 1.36 -22.63 -17.87
C ARG A 50 1.01 -21.15 -18.02
N GLU A 51 -0.13 -20.86 -18.63
CA GLU A 51 -0.58 -19.49 -18.83
C GLU A 51 -1.05 -18.87 -17.52
N GLN A 52 -1.73 -19.65 -16.68
CA GLN A 52 -2.10 -19.22 -15.33
C GLN A 52 -0.87 -18.85 -14.49
N GLN A 53 0.19 -19.66 -14.54
CA GLN A 53 1.44 -19.36 -13.85
C GLN A 53 2.12 -18.10 -14.40
N ARG A 54 2.09 -17.89 -15.73
CA ARG A 54 2.61 -16.68 -16.38
C ARG A 54 1.87 -15.43 -15.90
N LEU A 55 0.53 -15.47 -15.90
CA LEU A 55 -0.32 -14.39 -15.42
C LEU A 55 -0.09 -14.09 -13.93
N PHE A 56 0.16 -15.13 -13.13
CA PHE A 56 0.47 -14.96 -11.71
C PHE A 56 1.82 -14.29 -11.47
N ASN A 57 2.85 -14.69 -12.20
CA ASN A 57 4.14 -14.00 -12.11
C ASN A 57 4.04 -12.54 -12.56
N GLN A 58 3.25 -12.26 -13.60
CA GLN A 58 2.99 -10.90 -14.07
C GLN A 58 2.22 -10.06 -13.04
N LEU A 59 1.24 -10.66 -12.36
CA LEU A 59 0.52 -10.04 -11.25
C LEU A 59 1.49 -9.65 -10.11
N LEU A 60 2.35 -10.59 -9.71
CA LEU A 60 3.35 -10.31 -8.66
C LEU A 60 4.32 -9.20 -9.07
N GLN A 61 4.69 -9.14 -10.35
CA GLN A 61 5.55 -8.08 -10.88
C GLN A 61 4.88 -6.70 -10.75
N ILE A 62 3.62 -6.58 -11.16
CA ILE A 62 2.85 -5.33 -11.05
C ILE A 62 2.74 -4.88 -9.59
N ILE A 63 2.54 -5.82 -8.66
CA ILE A 63 2.51 -5.52 -7.23
C ILE A 63 3.86 -5.00 -6.75
N ALA A 64 4.97 -5.62 -7.18
CA ALA A 64 6.32 -5.20 -6.81
C ALA A 64 6.67 -3.80 -7.37
N ASP A 65 6.17 -3.48 -8.55
CA ASP A 65 6.40 -2.19 -9.22
C ASP A 65 5.55 -1.04 -8.60
N ASP A 66 4.37 -1.34 -8.03
CA ASP A 66 3.51 -0.34 -7.37
C ASP A 66 3.99 0.00 -5.94
N THR A 67 5.06 0.80 -5.88
CA THR A 67 5.61 1.32 -4.62
C THR A 67 5.07 2.70 -4.28
N VAL A 68 4.82 2.92 -2.99
CA VAL A 68 4.47 4.23 -2.44
C VAL A 68 5.66 5.18 -2.58
N PRO A 69 5.46 6.41 -3.09
CA PRO A 69 6.52 7.40 -3.24
C PRO A 69 7.21 7.68 -1.90
N TYR A 70 8.55 7.64 -1.91
CA TYR A 70 9.34 8.03 -0.73
C TYR A 70 9.25 9.54 -0.55
N ARG A 71 8.67 9.99 0.57
CA ARG A 71 8.51 11.43 0.86
C ARG A 71 8.87 11.73 2.32
N PRO A 72 10.16 11.69 2.68
CA PRO A 72 10.63 11.88 4.06
C PRO A 72 10.29 13.28 4.61
N GLU A 73 10.31 14.30 3.74
CA GLU A 73 10.05 15.70 4.13
C GLU A 73 8.55 16.03 4.35
N ARG A 74 7.66 15.04 4.28
CA ARG A 74 6.22 15.24 4.52
C ARG A 74 5.86 14.93 5.97
N SER A 75 5.95 15.95 6.81
CA SER A 75 5.28 15.94 8.11
C SER A 75 3.83 16.43 7.97
N GLU A 76 2.86 15.57 8.24
CA GLU A 76 1.42 15.93 8.36
C GLU A 76 0.97 15.90 9.82
N PRO A 77 1.44 16.85 10.65
CA PRO A 77 1.06 16.88 12.05
C PRO A 77 -0.44 17.12 12.19
N ARG A 78 -1.07 16.39 13.12
CA ARG A 78 -2.48 16.55 13.48
C ARG A 78 -2.68 17.83 14.30
N VAL A 79 -2.50 18.98 13.64
CA VAL A 79 -2.70 20.33 14.18
C VAL A 79 -3.81 21.04 13.42
N ARG A 80 -4.50 21.94 14.10
CA ARG A 80 -5.73 22.56 13.56
C ARG A 80 -5.46 23.95 13.04
N LYS A 81 -6.03 24.28 11.88
CA LYS A 81 -6.05 25.66 11.39
C LYS A 81 -7.16 26.51 12.02
N ARG A 82 -8.43 26.09 12.04
CA ARG A 82 -9.56 26.97 12.46
C ARG A 82 -10.81 26.32 13.10
N ARG A 83 -11.08 25.01 12.99
CA ARG A 83 -12.32 24.35 13.51
C ARG A 83 -12.17 23.84 14.95
N PRO A 84 -13.25 23.67 15.77
CA PRO A 84 -13.24 23.03 17.10
C PRO A 84 -13.37 21.48 17.05
N LYS A 85 -12.55 20.76 17.82
CA LYS A 85 -12.23 19.29 17.97
C LYS A 85 -11.04 19.20 18.98
N ASN A 86 -10.74 18.14 19.68
CA ASN A 86 -9.63 18.17 20.66
C ASN A 86 -8.24 17.95 20.03
N TYR A 87 -7.66 18.96 19.36
CA TYR A 87 -6.25 18.95 18.90
C TYR A 87 -5.59 20.33 19.14
N ARG A 88 -4.26 20.40 19.13
CA ARG A 88 -3.50 21.66 19.27
C ARG A 88 -3.67 22.56 18.04
N PHE A 89 -3.57 23.88 18.23
CA PHE A 89 -3.60 24.84 17.13
C PHE A 89 -2.30 24.84 16.34
N MET A 90 -2.40 25.10 15.03
CA MET A 90 -1.26 25.21 14.13
C MET A 90 -0.68 26.62 14.23
N THR A 91 0.36 26.77 15.06
CA THR A 91 1.05 28.06 15.29
C THR A 91 2.24 28.28 14.34
N ARG A 92 2.86 27.21 13.84
CA ARG A 92 3.93 27.27 12.81
C ARG A 92 3.52 26.59 11.49
N PRO A 93 4.24 26.80 10.37
CA PRO A 93 4.10 25.99 9.16
C PRO A 93 4.24 24.48 9.41
N ARG A 94 3.61 23.62 8.60
CA ARG A 94 3.49 22.17 8.88
C ARG A 94 4.83 21.44 9.02
N HIS A 95 5.83 21.84 8.24
CA HIS A 95 7.18 21.27 8.30
C HIS A 95 7.91 21.58 9.62
N GLN A 96 7.42 22.53 10.43
CA GLN A 96 8.03 22.95 11.70
C GLN A 96 7.24 22.50 12.93
N ASN A 97 6.11 21.81 12.77
CA ASN A 97 5.31 21.27 13.87
C ASN A 97 5.48 19.75 13.95
N ALA A 98 6.70 19.23 14.08
CA ALA A 98 6.90 17.80 14.21
C ALA A 98 6.23 17.26 15.50
N PRO A 99 5.62 16.06 15.48
CA PRO A 99 5.06 15.45 16.66
C PRO A 99 6.19 15.04 17.62
N GLY A 100 6.51 15.91 18.58
CA GLY A 100 7.61 15.70 19.54
C GLY A 100 8.02 16.96 20.29
N GLU A 101 7.79 18.14 19.71
CA GLU A 101 8.01 19.42 20.40
C GLU A 101 6.79 19.77 21.26
N SER A 102 6.73 19.17 22.44
CA SER A 102 5.83 19.58 23.52
C SER A 102 6.69 19.82 24.75
N SER A 103 7.18 21.05 24.91
CA SER A 103 7.49 21.58 26.25
C SER A 103 6.20 21.78 27.04
#